data_AF-A0A840GFJ6-F1
#
_entry.id   AF-A0A840GFJ6-F1
#
_cell.length_a   1.000
_cell.length_b   1.000
_cell.length_c   1.000
_cell.angle_alpha   90.00
_cell.angle_beta   90.00
_cell.angle_gamma   90.00
#
_symmetry.space_group_name_H-M   'P 1'
#
loop_
_entity.id
_entity.type
_entity.pdbx_description
1 polymer ?
#
loop_
_entity_poly.entity_id
_entity_poly.type
_entity_poly.pdbx_seq_one_letter_code
_entity_poly.pdbx_strand_id
1 'polypeptide(L)'
;MPIGRRLAFLAESNDITDRVLALNRATGSPLSIAFCSGGLPRESADAVLLDPPWYFDFVRPMLSAAAHACRPGGVVLISLAPNRARPSAEADRHIIIRFARRLGLAVIDHSPLAIGYETPFFERNALAAAGIYPPPQWRRGDLVVFRKTCAPTRPPPASSVRRREWNEVGIGRIRLFIRRAHEAISDEASLTALVDGDILPTVSRRDPRRRLANVWTSGNRIFHTGNPQLVLEAAISCAGETIGSGVQPRLWSTIRERETLERVAAELRALAAIEAQEEGKVPTVAAERSVAWRWSSTNYWSRSTATISG
;
A
#
# COMPACT_ATOMS: atom_id res chain seq x y z
N MET A 1 -25.49 -12.60 -6.03
CA MET A 1 -25.51 -11.57 -7.10
C MET A 1 -26.17 -12.18 -8.34
N PRO A 2 -26.84 -11.40 -9.21
CA PRO A 2 -27.42 -11.95 -10.43
C PRO A 2 -26.32 -12.56 -11.32
N ILE A 3 -26.64 -13.70 -11.93
CA ILE A 3 -25.76 -14.42 -12.85
C ILE A 3 -25.39 -13.51 -14.02
N GLY A 4 -24.09 -13.32 -14.28
CA GLY A 4 -23.59 -12.61 -15.46
C GLY A 4 -22.89 -11.26 -15.24
N ARG A 5 -22.85 -10.70 -14.02
CA ARG A 5 -22.04 -9.49 -13.74
C ARG A 5 -20.57 -9.85 -13.53
N ARG A 6 -19.68 -9.38 -14.40
CA ARG A 6 -18.22 -9.49 -14.23
C ARG A 6 -17.73 -8.29 -13.45
N LEU A 7 -17.25 -8.52 -12.23
CA LEU A 7 -16.72 -7.47 -11.36
C LEU A 7 -15.20 -7.44 -11.52
N ALA A 8 -14.66 -6.33 -12.02
CA ALA A 8 -13.23 -6.16 -12.21
C ALA A 8 -12.62 -5.37 -11.04
N PHE A 9 -11.61 -5.94 -10.38
CA PHE A 9 -10.85 -5.29 -9.32
C PHE A 9 -9.49 -4.88 -9.86
N LEU A 10 -9.25 -3.56 -9.91
CA LEU A 10 -7.98 -2.99 -10.35
C LEU A 10 -7.21 -2.48 -9.14
N ALA A 11 -6.01 -3.01 -8.92
CA ALA A 11 -5.17 -2.61 -7.80
C ALA A 11 -3.68 -2.55 -8.19
N GLU A 12 -2.86 -2.00 -7.30
CA GLU A 12 -1.41 -2.12 -7.40
C GLU A 12 -0.97 -3.54 -6.98
N SER A 13 0.16 -4.00 -7.52
CA SER A 13 0.75 -5.28 -7.11
C SER A 13 1.48 -5.11 -5.77
N ASN A 14 0.87 -5.64 -4.73
CA ASN A 14 1.37 -5.66 -3.35
C ASN A 14 0.73 -6.84 -2.58
N ASP A 15 1.25 -7.11 -1.39
CA ASP A 15 0.84 -8.26 -0.56
C ASP A 15 -0.66 -8.28 -0.20
N ILE A 16 -1.30 -7.10 -0.11
CA ILE A 16 -2.75 -7.01 0.13
C ILE A 16 -3.50 -7.50 -1.09
N THR A 17 -3.14 -7.00 -2.28
CA THR A 17 -3.75 -7.43 -3.54
C THR A 17 -3.49 -8.90 -3.82
N ASP A 18 -2.33 -9.43 -3.43
CA ASP A 18 -2.01 -10.86 -3.55
C ASP A 18 -2.91 -11.71 -2.65
N ARG A 19 -3.22 -11.24 -1.43
CA ARG A 19 -4.23 -11.88 -0.57
C ARG A 19 -5.63 -11.83 -1.16
N VAL A 20 -6.04 -10.69 -1.72
CA VAL A 20 -7.32 -10.56 -2.43
C VAL A 20 -7.38 -11.52 -3.61
N LEU A 21 -6.28 -11.68 -4.36
CA LEU A 21 -6.17 -12.64 -5.45
C LEU A 21 -6.27 -14.08 -4.99
N ALA A 22 -5.60 -14.44 -3.89
CA ALA A 22 -5.69 -15.76 -3.28
C ALA A 22 -7.12 -16.07 -2.82
N LEU A 23 -7.78 -15.12 -2.14
CA LEU A 23 -9.17 -15.26 -1.70
C LEU A 23 -10.13 -15.37 -2.87
N ASN A 24 -9.93 -14.57 -3.92
CA ASN A 24 -10.73 -14.63 -5.15
C ASN A 24 -10.61 -16.00 -5.80
N ARG A 25 -9.39 -16.56 -5.92
CA ARG A 25 -9.18 -17.93 -6.42
C ARG A 25 -9.88 -18.96 -5.54
N ALA A 26 -9.75 -18.86 -4.23
CA ALA A 26 -10.38 -19.77 -3.27
C ALA A 26 -11.92 -19.73 -3.30
N THR A 27 -12.51 -18.63 -3.76
CA THR A 27 -13.96 -18.42 -3.84
C THR A 27 -14.53 -18.66 -5.25
N GLY A 28 -13.76 -19.29 -6.15
CA GLY A 28 -14.21 -19.63 -7.50
C GLY A 28 -14.01 -18.52 -8.55
N SER A 29 -13.11 -17.58 -8.27
CA SER A 29 -12.76 -16.42 -9.11
C SER A 29 -13.96 -15.56 -9.57
N PRO A 30 -14.85 -15.14 -8.65
CA PRO A 30 -15.97 -14.26 -9.00
C PRO A 30 -15.53 -12.87 -9.48
N LEU A 31 -14.28 -12.47 -9.19
CA LEU A 31 -13.69 -11.20 -9.59
C LEU A 31 -12.65 -11.42 -10.71
N SER A 32 -12.67 -10.56 -11.72
CA SER A 32 -11.53 -10.40 -12.63
C SER A 32 -10.55 -9.44 -11.98
N ILE A 33 -9.37 -9.91 -11.55
CA ILE A 33 -8.36 -9.05 -10.93
C ILE A 33 -7.32 -8.69 -11.98
N ALA A 34 -7.09 -7.39 -12.15
CA ALA A 34 -6.00 -6.88 -12.95
C ALA A 34 -5.12 -5.96 -12.10
N PHE A 35 -3.84 -5.98 -12.42
CA PHE A 35 -2.90 -5.03 -11.86
C PHE A 35 -2.80 -3.84 -12.81
N CYS A 36 -2.55 -2.65 -12.26
CA CYS A 36 -2.31 -1.44 -13.06
C CYS A 36 -1.18 -1.61 -14.09
N SER A 37 -0.28 -2.59 -13.90
CA SER A 37 0.80 -2.97 -14.81
C SER A 37 0.40 -3.97 -15.91
N GLY A 38 -0.63 -4.79 -15.69
CA GLY A 38 -1.00 -5.89 -16.60
C GLY A 38 -2.02 -5.50 -17.68
N GLY A 39 -2.69 -4.36 -17.50
CA GLY A 39 -3.75 -3.90 -18.38
C GLY A 39 -5.04 -4.70 -18.22
N LEU A 40 -6.18 -4.01 -18.27
CA LEU A 40 -7.49 -4.65 -18.40
C LEU A 40 -7.85 -4.76 -19.89
N PRO A 41 -8.57 -5.81 -20.33
CA PRO A 41 -9.06 -5.87 -21.70
C PRO A 41 -9.93 -4.66 -22.01
N ARG A 42 -9.77 -4.10 -23.22
CA ARG A 42 -10.52 -2.92 -23.68
C ARG A 42 -12.03 -3.18 -23.63
N GLU A 43 -12.77 -2.20 -23.13
CA GLU A 43 -14.25 -2.18 -23.16
C GLU A 43 -14.91 -3.45 -22.56
N SER A 44 -14.23 -4.07 -21.58
CA SER A 44 -14.64 -5.31 -20.92
C SER A 44 -15.60 -5.14 -19.73
N ALA A 45 -15.84 -3.91 -19.28
CA ALA A 45 -16.60 -3.62 -18.07
C ALA A 45 -17.74 -2.62 -18.28
N ASP A 46 -18.90 -2.92 -17.69
CA ASP A 46 -20.06 -2.01 -17.57
C ASP A 46 -19.83 -0.91 -16.52
N ALA A 47 -19.14 -1.28 -15.44
CA ALA A 47 -18.85 -0.43 -14.31
C ALA A 47 -17.42 -0.70 -13.80
N VAL A 48 -16.69 0.35 -13.44
CA VAL A 48 -15.37 0.25 -12.83
C VAL A 48 -15.35 1.06 -11.54
N LEU A 49 -14.84 0.49 -10.46
CA LEU A 49 -14.66 1.17 -9.17
C LEU A 49 -13.16 1.37 -8.90
N LEU A 50 -12.79 2.57 -8.46
CA LEU A 50 -11.41 2.98 -8.17
C LEU A 50 -11.30 3.58 -6.77
N ASP A 51 -10.34 3.10 -6.00
CA ASP A 51 -9.93 3.70 -4.70
C ASP A 51 -8.42 4.01 -4.73
N PRO A 52 -7.99 5.01 -5.53
CA PRO A 52 -6.58 5.35 -5.61
C PRO A 52 -6.11 6.11 -4.36
N PRO A 53 -4.83 6.02 -3.99
CA PRO A 53 -4.20 7.06 -3.19
C PRO A 53 -4.51 8.43 -3.81
N TRP A 54 -4.93 9.41 -3.01
CA TRP A 54 -5.47 10.66 -3.53
C TRP A 54 -4.43 11.61 -4.18
N TYR A 55 -3.29 11.12 -4.65
CA TYR A 55 -2.31 11.91 -5.40
C TYR A 55 -2.45 11.65 -6.90
N PHE A 56 -2.27 12.70 -7.70
CA PHE A 56 -2.51 12.63 -9.14
C PHE A 56 -1.60 11.61 -9.86
N ASP A 57 -0.40 11.37 -9.36
CA ASP A 57 0.53 10.37 -9.90
C ASP A 57 -0.02 8.93 -9.82
N PHE A 58 -0.89 8.64 -8.84
CA PHE A 58 -1.61 7.36 -8.72
C PHE A 58 -2.97 7.38 -9.43
N VAL A 59 -3.73 8.48 -9.29
CA VAL A 59 -5.04 8.62 -9.95
C VAL A 59 -4.92 8.51 -11.46
N ARG A 60 -3.90 9.15 -12.07
CA ARG A 60 -3.73 9.22 -13.51
C ARG A 60 -3.62 7.84 -14.19
N PRO A 61 -2.70 6.93 -13.81
CA PRO A 61 -2.63 5.60 -14.43
C PRO A 61 -3.88 4.75 -14.13
N MET A 62 -4.40 4.78 -12.89
CA MET A 62 -5.59 4.01 -12.52
C MET A 62 -6.85 4.43 -13.29
N LEU A 63 -7.06 5.75 -13.42
CA LEU A 63 -8.20 6.29 -14.18
C LEU A 63 -8.06 6.01 -15.69
N SER A 64 -6.82 5.99 -16.21
CA SER A 64 -6.56 5.63 -17.61
C SER A 64 -6.93 4.17 -17.88
N ALA A 65 -6.51 3.27 -17.00
CA ALA A 65 -6.85 1.85 -17.08
C ALA A 65 -8.36 1.63 -16.97
N ALA A 66 -9.04 2.32 -16.04
CA ALA A 66 -10.49 2.25 -15.91
C ALA A 66 -11.21 2.74 -17.16
N ALA A 67 -10.79 3.88 -17.72
CA ALA A 67 -11.39 4.41 -18.94
C ALA A 67 -11.13 3.52 -20.16
N HIS A 68 -10.05 2.74 -20.18
CA HIS A 68 -9.76 1.76 -21.22
C HIS A 68 -10.63 0.51 -21.09
N ALA A 69 -10.83 0.04 -19.86
CA ALA A 69 -11.65 -1.13 -19.55
C ALA A 69 -13.16 -0.86 -19.67
N CYS A 70 -13.59 0.36 -19.37
CA CYS A 70 -15.01 0.72 -19.37
C CYS A 70 -15.54 0.91 -20.80
N ARG A 71 -16.63 0.21 -21.14
CA ARG A 71 -17.30 0.35 -22.43
C ARG A 71 -18.04 1.69 -22.56
N PRO A 72 -18.25 2.23 -23.78
CA PRO A 72 -19.14 3.37 -23.98
C PRO A 72 -20.54 3.13 -23.35
N GLY A 73 -21.06 4.16 -22.69
CA GLY A 73 -22.29 4.09 -21.88
C GLY A 73 -22.09 3.54 -20.45
N GLY A 74 -20.98 2.86 -20.19
CA GLY A 74 -20.61 2.38 -18.86
C GLY A 74 -20.22 3.49 -17.88
N VAL A 75 -20.00 3.11 -16.62
CA VAL A 75 -19.71 4.04 -15.53
C VAL A 75 -18.35 3.78 -14.87
N VAL A 76 -17.68 4.85 -14.44
CA VAL A 76 -16.46 4.78 -13.63
C VAL A 76 -16.70 5.54 -12.34
N LEU A 77 -16.59 4.86 -11.21
CA LEU A 77 -16.71 5.39 -9.87
C LEU A 77 -15.32 5.52 -9.28
N ILE A 78 -14.99 6.68 -8.70
CA ILE A 78 -13.68 6.91 -8.11
C ILE A 78 -13.81 7.65 -6.78
N SER A 79 -13.09 7.17 -5.78
CA SER A 79 -12.89 7.92 -4.54
C SER A 79 -11.87 9.04 -4.77
N LEU A 80 -12.17 10.25 -4.31
CA LEU A 80 -11.23 11.37 -4.34
C LEU A 80 -11.13 12.03 -2.96
N ALA A 81 -10.03 12.78 -2.76
CA ALA A 81 -9.87 13.60 -1.57
C ALA A 81 -11.03 14.59 -1.46
N PRO A 82 -11.68 14.70 -0.29
CA PRO A 82 -12.69 15.72 -0.07
C PRO A 82 -12.03 17.10 0.00
N ASN A 83 -12.87 18.13 -0.09
CA ASN A 83 -12.43 19.50 0.17
C ASN A 83 -11.72 19.58 1.53
N ARG A 84 -10.65 20.37 1.59
CA ARG A 84 -9.84 20.58 2.81
C ARG A 84 -9.05 19.38 3.32
N ALA A 85 -9.12 18.20 2.69
CA ALA A 85 -8.20 17.09 3.03
C ALA A 85 -6.72 17.46 2.84
N ARG A 86 -6.45 18.43 1.97
CA ARG A 86 -5.17 19.13 1.82
C ARG A 86 -5.39 20.47 1.13
N PRO A 87 -4.43 21.43 1.21
CA PRO A 87 -4.57 22.73 0.57
C PRO A 87 -4.89 22.67 -0.94
N SER A 88 -4.33 21.69 -1.64
CA SER A 88 -4.50 21.52 -3.08
C SER A 88 -5.70 20.64 -3.49
N ALA A 89 -6.50 20.12 -2.55
CA ALA A 89 -7.49 19.07 -2.84
C ALA A 89 -8.47 19.46 -3.96
N GLU A 90 -8.96 20.70 -3.92
CA GLU A 90 -9.89 21.23 -4.93
C GLU A 90 -9.21 21.40 -6.29
N ALA A 91 -8.02 21.99 -6.34
CA ALA A 91 -7.25 22.15 -7.58
C ALA A 91 -6.92 20.79 -8.21
N ASP A 92 -6.54 19.82 -7.38
CA ASP A 92 -6.23 18.45 -7.80
C ASP A 92 -7.47 17.76 -8.40
N ARG A 93 -8.67 17.93 -7.79
CA ARG A 93 -9.91 17.41 -8.35
C ARG A 93 -10.24 18.02 -9.72
N HIS A 94 -10.03 19.31 -9.90
CA HIS A 94 -10.22 19.96 -11.21
C HIS A 94 -9.27 19.41 -12.28
N ILE A 95 -8.00 19.15 -11.92
CA ILE A 95 -7.01 18.52 -12.81
C ILE A 95 -7.47 17.10 -13.18
N ILE A 96 -7.95 16.33 -12.20
CA ILE A 96 -8.45 14.96 -12.41
C ILE A 96 -9.67 14.96 -13.33
N ILE A 97 -10.66 15.83 -13.11
CA ILE A 97 -11.86 15.92 -13.95
C ILE A 97 -11.48 16.33 -15.39
N ARG A 98 -10.57 17.29 -15.56
CA ARG A 98 -10.07 17.69 -16.88
C ARG A 98 -9.37 16.54 -17.58
N PHE A 99 -8.58 15.75 -16.85
CA PHE A 99 -7.93 14.56 -17.37
C PHE A 99 -8.95 13.48 -17.77
N ALA A 100 -9.95 13.23 -16.92
CA ALA A 100 -11.05 12.30 -17.19
C ALA A 100 -11.78 12.63 -18.50
N ARG A 101 -12.08 13.91 -18.74
CA ARG A 101 -12.70 14.36 -20.00
C ARG A 101 -11.89 13.97 -21.24
N ARG A 102 -10.56 14.07 -21.18
CA ARG A 102 -9.67 13.64 -22.28
C ARG A 102 -9.70 12.12 -22.50
N LEU A 103 -10.08 11.35 -21.49
CA LEU A 103 -10.28 9.90 -21.58
C LEU A 103 -11.70 9.53 -22.06
N GLY A 104 -12.54 10.50 -22.46
CA GLY A 104 -13.92 10.25 -22.86
C GLY A 104 -14.86 9.98 -21.67
N LEU A 105 -14.54 10.52 -20.49
CA LEU A 105 -15.36 10.41 -19.28
C LEU A 105 -16.03 11.75 -18.96
N ALA A 106 -17.35 11.74 -18.77
CA ALA A 106 -18.13 12.89 -18.33
C ALA A 106 -18.63 12.68 -16.91
N VAL A 107 -18.46 13.65 -16.02
CA VAL A 107 -19.01 13.59 -14.65
C VAL A 107 -20.53 13.58 -14.76
N ILE A 108 -21.18 12.64 -14.07
CA ILE A 108 -22.64 12.56 -13.97
C ILE A 108 -23.14 12.68 -12.53
N ASP A 109 -22.27 12.46 -11.54
CA ASP A 109 -22.59 12.66 -10.13
C ASP A 109 -21.33 12.94 -9.29
N HIS A 110 -21.50 13.68 -8.20
CA HIS A 110 -20.48 13.95 -7.18
C HIS A 110 -21.16 13.97 -5.80
N SER A 111 -20.86 12.95 -5.00
CA SER A 111 -21.35 12.82 -3.64
C SER A 111 -20.21 13.12 -2.65
N PRO A 112 -20.17 14.33 -2.05
CA PRO A 112 -19.10 14.71 -1.13
C PRO A 112 -19.16 13.91 0.18
N LEU A 113 -17.99 13.56 0.72
CA LEU A 113 -17.85 12.80 1.97
C LEU A 113 -18.65 11.47 2.02
N ALA A 114 -19.04 10.90 0.88
CA ALA A 114 -19.88 9.71 0.82
C ALA A 114 -19.18 8.43 1.29
N ILE A 115 -17.86 8.37 1.20
CA ILE A 115 -17.06 7.18 1.50
C ILE A 115 -16.53 7.29 2.92
N GLY A 116 -16.77 6.27 3.76
CA GLY A 116 -16.17 6.13 5.09
C GLY A 116 -15.00 5.16 5.06
N TYR A 117 -13.90 5.51 5.71
CA TYR A 117 -12.73 4.65 5.84
C TYR A 117 -12.46 4.33 7.31
N GLU A 118 -12.01 3.10 7.54
CA GLU A 118 -11.26 2.81 8.77
C GLU A 118 -9.95 3.58 8.73
N THR A 119 -9.55 4.15 9.88
CA THR A 119 -8.27 4.86 9.96
C THR A 119 -7.14 3.84 10.01
N PRO A 120 -6.24 3.79 9.02
CA PRO A 120 -5.15 2.82 9.00
C PRO A 120 -4.24 2.98 10.22
N PHE A 121 -3.57 1.90 10.63
CA PHE A 121 -2.68 1.88 11.80
C PHE A 121 -1.64 3.01 11.79
N PHE A 122 -0.90 3.16 10.68
CA PHE A 122 0.11 4.22 10.51
C PHE A 122 -0.46 5.63 10.71
N GLU A 123 -1.70 5.85 10.29
CA GLU A 123 -2.36 7.15 10.39
C GLU A 123 -2.85 7.41 11.80
N ARG A 124 -3.35 6.38 12.50
CA ARG A 124 -3.66 6.49 13.94
C ARG A 124 -2.43 6.85 14.74
N ASN A 125 -1.30 6.18 14.48
CA ASN A 125 -0.02 6.49 15.13
C ASN A 125 0.41 7.93 14.84
N ALA A 126 0.36 8.37 13.58
CA ALA A 126 0.70 9.74 13.20
C ALA A 126 -0.17 10.78 13.93
N LEU A 127 -1.47 10.51 14.08
CA LEU A 127 -2.39 11.41 14.77
C LEU A 127 -2.15 11.42 16.28
N ALA A 128 -1.96 10.25 16.89
CA ALA A 128 -1.63 10.14 18.31
C ALA A 128 -0.32 10.87 18.64
N ALA A 129 0.71 10.73 17.79
CA ALA A 129 1.97 11.47 17.91
C ALA A 129 1.80 12.98 17.72
N ALA A 130 0.76 13.41 16.99
CA ALA A 130 0.37 14.82 16.88
C ALA A 130 -0.56 15.29 18.03
N GLY A 131 -0.90 14.41 18.99
CA GLY A 131 -1.85 14.69 20.07
C GLY A 131 -3.32 14.71 19.64
N ILE A 132 -3.65 14.12 18.49
CA ILE A 132 -4.98 14.13 17.89
C ILE A 132 -5.63 12.74 18.02
N TYR A 133 -6.82 12.68 18.62
CA TYR A 133 -7.59 11.46 18.81
C TYR A 133 -8.97 11.60 18.15
N PRO A 134 -9.07 11.29 16.85
CA PRO A 134 -10.31 11.51 16.12
C PRO A 134 -11.37 10.44 16.46
N PRO A 135 -12.67 10.73 16.23
CA PRO A 135 -13.73 9.76 16.44
C PRO A 135 -13.63 8.59 15.44
N PRO A 136 -14.26 7.44 15.77
CA PRO A 136 -14.46 6.35 14.81
C PRO A 136 -15.12 6.89 13.52
N GLN A 137 -14.55 6.57 12.35
CA GLN A 137 -14.99 7.03 11.01
C GLN A 137 -14.73 8.51 10.64
N TRP A 138 -13.78 9.21 11.28
CA TRP A 138 -13.42 10.57 10.88
C TRP A 138 -12.88 10.67 9.43
N ARG A 139 -12.29 9.58 8.92
CA ARG A 139 -11.70 9.54 7.59
C ARG A 139 -12.79 9.36 6.53
N ARG A 140 -13.00 10.40 5.72
CA ARG A 140 -14.05 10.46 4.69
C ARG A 140 -13.49 10.80 3.31
N GLY A 141 -14.10 10.27 2.25
CA GLY A 141 -13.77 10.54 0.85
C GLY A 141 -14.97 11.00 0.03
N ASP A 142 -14.71 11.75 -1.03
CA ASP A 142 -15.72 12.07 -2.04
C ASP A 142 -15.88 10.89 -3.00
N LEU A 143 -17.11 10.62 -3.45
CA LEU A 143 -17.39 9.72 -4.55
C LEU A 143 -17.71 10.54 -5.81
N VAL A 144 -16.97 10.33 -6.89
CA VAL A 144 -17.27 10.93 -8.20
C VAL A 144 -17.63 9.84 -9.18
N VAL A 145 -18.74 10.02 -9.89
CA VAL A 145 -19.23 9.09 -10.91
C VAL A 145 -19.10 9.72 -12.27
N PHE A 146 -18.44 8.99 -13.17
CA PHE A 146 -18.30 9.34 -14.57
C PHE A 146 -19.10 8.38 -15.44
N ARG A 147 -19.63 8.88 -16.55
CA ARG A 147 -20.13 8.09 -17.67
C ARG A 147 -19.10 8.10 -18.80
N LYS A 148 -18.85 6.94 -19.39
CA LYS A 148 -18.03 6.79 -20.58
C LYS A 148 -18.82 7.22 -21.81
N THR A 149 -18.44 8.33 -22.44
CA THR A 149 -19.16 8.88 -23.61
C THR A 149 -18.59 8.38 -24.93
N CYS A 150 -17.27 8.22 -25.00
CA CYS A 150 -16.58 7.81 -26.22
C CYS A 150 -15.29 7.04 -25.88
N ALA A 151 -14.78 6.31 -26.87
CA ALA A 151 -13.46 5.68 -26.76
C ALA A 151 -12.38 6.74 -26.48
N PRO A 152 -11.35 6.43 -25.67
CA PRO A 152 -10.27 7.37 -25.45
C PRO A 152 -9.55 7.64 -26.77
N THR A 153 -9.16 8.90 -27.01
CA THR A 153 -8.47 9.32 -28.25
C THR A 153 -7.03 8.82 -28.34
N ARG A 154 -6.47 8.31 -27.24
CA ARG A 154 -5.10 7.76 -27.19
C ARG A 154 -5.08 6.53 -26.29
N PRO A 155 -4.33 5.46 -26.64
CA PRO A 155 -4.11 4.35 -25.72
C PRO A 155 -3.48 4.84 -24.40
N PRO A 156 -3.79 4.19 -23.27
CA PRO A 156 -3.18 4.54 -22.00
C PRO A 156 -1.65 4.43 -22.13
N PRO A 157 -0.88 5.37 -21.53
CA PRO A 157 0.56 5.26 -21.54
C PRO A 157 0.97 3.95 -20.86
N ALA A 158 1.93 3.23 -21.44
CA ALA A 158 2.54 2.07 -20.80
C ALA A 158 3.00 2.48 -19.40
N SER A 159 2.58 1.74 -18.37
CA SER A 159 3.04 2.00 -17.01
C SER A 159 4.55 1.81 -16.99
N SER A 160 5.32 2.88 -16.77
CA SER A 160 6.72 2.72 -16.46
C SER A 160 6.79 2.02 -15.11
N VAL A 161 7.38 0.82 -15.08
CA VAL A 161 7.70 0.13 -13.83
C VAL A 161 8.72 1.02 -13.12
N ARG A 162 8.25 1.88 -12.22
CA ARG A 162 9.16 2.63 -11.35
C ARG A 162 9.97 1.60 -10.57
N ARG A 163 11.30 1.67 -10.67
CA ARG A 163 12.19 0.84 -9.85
C ARG A 163 11.80 1.07 -8.39
N ARG A 164 11.54 -0.02 -7.66
CA ARG A 164 11.31 0.04 -6.21
C ARG A 164 12.61 0.50 -5.57
N GLU A 165 12.66 1.76 -5.15
CA GLU A 165 13.79 2.35 -4.40
C GLU A 165 13.90 1.78 -2.99
N TRP A 166 12.87 1.08 -2.52
CA TRP A 166 12.76 0.52 -1.18
C TRP A 166 12.67 -1.00 -1.26
N ASN A 167 13.40 -1.67 -0.38
CA ASN A 167 13.21 -3.07 -0.05
C ASN A 167 12.17 -3.18 1.07
N GLU A 168 11.26 -4.14 0.98
CA GLU A 168 10.24 -4.42 1.98
C GLU A 168 10.56 -5.77 2.62
N VAL A 169 10.64 -5.80 3.96
CA VAL A 169 10.88 -7.01 4.75
C VAL A 169 9.85 -7.07 5.87
N GLY A 170 9.18 -8.22 6.02
CA GLY A 170 8.27 -8.47 7.13
C GLY A 170 9.03 -8.98 8.36
N ILE A 171 8.75 -8.41 9.54
CA ILE A 171 9.26 -8.91 10.83
C ILE A 171 8.04 -9.07 11.75
N GLY A 172 7.64 -10.32 12.00
CA GLY A 172 6.37 -10.59 12.68
C GLY A 172 5.18 -9.97 11.94
N ARG A 173 4.48 -9.02 12.55
CA ARG A 173 3.32 -8.32 11.97
C ARG A 173 3.67 -7.01 11.27
N ILE A 174 4.90 -6.50 11.45
CA ILE A 174 5.30 -5.22 10.87
C ILE A 174 5.94 -5.41 9.50
N ARG A 175 5.85 -4.36 8.68
CA ARG A 175 6.56 -4.26 7.42
C ARG A 175 7.61 -3.17 7.56
N LEU A 176 8.85 -3.51 7.24
CA LEU A 176 10.00 -2.62 7.29
C LEU A 176 10.40 -2.26 5.86
N PHE A 177 10.43 -0.98 5.57
CA PHE A 177 10.88 -0.41 4.30
C PHE A 177 12.29 0.15 4.47
N ILE A 178 13.23 -0.35 3.69
CA ILE A 178 14.64 0.07 3.74
C ILE A 178 15.05 0.59 2.36
N ARG A 179 15.54 1.83 2.30
CA ARG A 179 15.95 2.44 1.03
C ARG A 179 17.19 1.71 0.50
N ARG A 180 17.17 1.37 -0.79
CA ARG A 180 18.32 0.77 -1.47
C ARG A 180 19.49 1.76 -1.42
N ALA A 181 20.60 1.31 -0.85
CA ALA A 181 21.87 1.99 -0.98
C ALA A 181 22.63 1.41 -2.18
N HIS A 182 23.35 2.26 -2.91
CA HIS A 182 24.25 1.81 -3.96
C HIS A 182 25.61 1.35 -3.39
N GLU A 183 26.03 1.91 -2.24
CA GLU A 183 27.26 1.56 -1.52
C GLU A 183 27.02 1.67 0.00
N ALA A 184 27.71 0.85 0.79
CA ALA A 184 27.73 0.96 2.25
C ALA A 184 28.61 2.16 2.65
N ILE A 185 28.06 3.09 3.42
CA ILE A 185 28.76 4.34 3.79
C ILE A 185 29.51 4.18 5.13
N SER A 186 29.21 3.13 5.90
CA SER A 186 29.79 2.89 7.22
C SER A 186 29.73 1.41 7.60
N ASP A 187 30.70 0.93 8.39
CA ASP A 187 30.68 -0.40 9.00
C ASP A 187 29.74 -0.48 10.22
N GLU A 188 29.20 0.68 10.65
CA GLU A 188 28.24 0.75 11.75
C GLU A 188 26.81 0.95 11.22
N ALA A 189 25.89 0.21 11.83
CA ALA A 189 24.46 0.37 11.63
C ALA A 189 23.79 0.67 12.96
N SER A 190 23.08 1.80 13.01
CA SER A 190 22.20 2.16 14.11
C SER A 190 20.94 2.81 13.52
N LEU A 191 19.80 2.59 14.16
CA LEU A 191 18.56 3.27 13.81
C LEU A 191 18.48 4.56 14.61
N THR A 192 18.75 5.69 13.95
CA THR A 192 18.60 7.00 14.57
C THR A 192 17.20 7.52 14.26
N ALA A 193 16.37 7.69 15.28
CA ALA A 193 15.06 8.29 15.14
C ALA A 193 15.17 9.72 14.60
N LEU A 194 14.32 10.07 13.64
CA LEU A 194 14.33 11.41 13.01
C LEU A 194 13.38 12.41 13.69
N VAL A 195 12.60 11.94 14.66
CA VAL A 195 11.65 12.71 15.45
C VAL A 195 11.57 12.14 16.86
N ASP A 196 11.15 12.97 17.81
CA ASP A 196 10.88 12.52 19.18
C ASP A 196 9.79 11.44 19.19
N GLY A 197 10.06 10.34 19.90
CA GLY A 197 9.15 9.19 19.94
C GLY A 197 9.07 8.39 18.62
N ASP A 198 9.97 8.65 17.66
CA ASP A 198 10.19 7.98 16.36
C ASP A 198 9.04 7.97 15.34
N ILE A 199 7.79 8.20 15.78
CA ILE A 199 6.60 8.26 14.94
C ILE A 199 6.50 9.65 14.29
N LEU A 200 6.47 9.70 12.95
CA LEU A 200 6.23 10.95 12.24
C LEU A 200 4.79 11.44 12.52
N PRO A 201 4.57 12.67 13.04
CA PRO A 201 3.23 13.17 13.39
C PRO A 201 2.43 13.64 12.15
N THR A 202 2.64 13.00 11.00
CA THR A 202 1.92 13.24 9.75
C THR A 202 2.10 12.08 8.78
N VAL A 203 1.11 11.89 7.91
CA VAL A 203 1.16 10.95 6.77
C VAL A 203 1.43 11.64 5.43
N SER A 204 1.63 12.97 5.44
CA SER A 204 1.80 13.76 4.23
C SER A 204 3.06 13.37 3.47
N ARG A 205 2.98 13.14 2.15
CA ARG A 205 4.18 12.89 1.31
C ARG A 205 5.09 14.11 1.17
N ARG A 206 4.61 15.30 1.55
CA ARG A 206 5.33 16.56 1.40
C ARG A 206 6.21 16.93 2.58
N ASP A 207 6.07 16.21 3.71
CA ASP A 207 6.87 16.50 4.89
C ASP A 207 8.36 16.29 4.59
N PRO A 208 9.22 17.30 4.83
CA PRO A 208 10.64 17.24 4.46
C PRO A 208 11.40 16.14 5.19
N ARG A 209 10.99 15.73 6.40
CA ARG A 209 11.65 14.68 7.19
C ARG A 209 11.60 13.32 6.50
N ARG A 210 10.61 13.10 5.63
CA ARG A 210 10.51 11.87 4.80
C ARG A 210 11.70 11.67 3.88
N ARG A 211 12.36 12.76 3.44
CA ARG A 211 13.53 12.68 2.56
C ARG A 211 14.80 12.24 3.30
N LEU A 212 14.85 12.49 4.60
CA LEU A 212 15.97 12.14 5.47
C LEU A 212 15.92 10.65 5.87
N ALA A 213 14.71 10.09 5.96
CA ALA A 213 14.50 8.69 6.28
C ALA A 213 15.05 7.76 5.19
N ASN A 214 15.75 6.72 5.62
CA ASN A 214 16.14 5.58 4.78
C ASN A 214 15.73 4.23 5.39
N VAL A 215 15.06 4.25 6.55
CA VAL A 215 14.35 3.12 7.16
C VAL A 215 12.99 3.62 7.67
N TRP A 216 11.92 2.89 7.38
CA TRP A 216 10.55 3.26 7.72
C TRP A 216 9.72 2.01 8.06
N THR A 217 8.94 2.01 9.12
CA THR A 217 7.98 0.95 9.45
C THR A 217 6.56 1.18 8.93
N SER A 218 5.77 0.11 8.88
CA SER A 218 4.32 0.17 8.66
C SER A 218 3.54 0.94 9.73
N GLY A 219 4.11 1.22 10.91
CA GLY A 219 3.52 2.02 11.97
C GLY A 219 3.82 3.52 11.91
N ASN A 220 4.40 4.00 10.80
CA ASN A 220 4.81 5.39 10.58
C ASN A 220 6.07 5.84 11.35
N ARG A 221 6.90 4.91 11.83
CA ARG A 221 8.16 5.23 12.49
C ARG A 221 9.25 5.49 11.46
N ILE A 222 10.02 6.57 11.64
CA ILE A 222 11.02 7.03 10.66
C ILE A 222 12.42 7.10 11.26
N PHE A 223 13.36 6.45 10.57
CA PHE A 223 14.74 6.35 11.01
C PHE A 223 15.72 6.68 9.90
N HIS A 224 16.91 7.07 10.33
CA HIS A 224 18.11 7.16 9.52
C HIS A 224 19.14 6.14 9.99
N THR A 225 19.84 5.51 9.05
CA THR A 225 21.01 4.66 9.29
C THR A 225 22.14 4.98 8.33
N GLY A 226 23.39 4.91 8.80
CA GLY A 226 24.58 5.02 7.94
C GLY A 226 24.80 3.80 7.04
N ASN A 227 24.22 2.65 7.39
CA ASN A 227 24.37 1.41 6.64
C ASN A 227 23.02 0.69 6.43
N PRO A 228 22.24 1.08 5.40
CA PRO A 228 20.97 0.44 5.07
C PRO A 228 21.11 -1.03 4.68
N GLN A 229 22.26 -1.45 4.15
CA GLN A 229 22.48 -2.83 3.71
C GLN A 229 22.59 -3.78 4.92
N LEU A 230 23.32 -3.39 5.97
CA LEU A 230 23.41 -4.18 7.19
C LEU A 230 22.04 -4.25 7.90
N VAL A 231 21.28 -3.15 7.93
CA VAL A 231 19.89 -3.17 8.44
C VAL A 231 19.01 -4.14 7.64
N LEU A 232 19.18 -4.20 6.32
CA LEU A 232 18.46 -5.15 5.47
C LEU A 232 18.84 -6.61 5.80
N GLU A 233 20.12 -6.90 5.98
CA GLU A 233 20.59 -8.24 6.34
C GLU A 233 20.08 -8.66 7.73
N ALA A 234 20.12 -7.76 8.71
CA ALA A 234 19.54 -7.97 10.03
C ALA A 234 18.01 -8.21 9.95
N ALA A 235 17.30 -7.45 9.12
CA ALA A 235 15.86 -7.63 8.91
C ALA A 235 15.53 -8.98 8.28
N ILE A 236 16.31 -9.42 7.27
CA ILE A 236 16.15 -10.74 6.66
C ILE A 236 16.42 -11.85 7.67
N SER A 237 17.44 -11.71 8.53
CA SER A 237 17.71 -12.66 9.61
C SER A 237 16.53 -12.78 10.58
N CYS A 238 15.90 -11.67 10.93
CA CYS A 238 14.69 -11.69 11.78
C CYS A 238 13.50 -12.37 11.08
N ALA A 239 13.34 -12.15 9.77
CA ALA A 239 12.30 -12.78 8.97
C ALA A 239 12.50 -14.31 8.86
N GLY A 240 13.75 -14.74 8.66
CA GLY A 240 14.16 -16.15 8.55
C GLY A 240 14.07 -16.94 9.85
N GLU A 241 14.12 -16.32 11.02
CA GLU A 241 13.84 -17.03 12.29
C GLU A 241 12.37 -17.47 12.41
N THR A 242 11.47 -16.86 11.62
CA THR A 242 10.05 -17.24 11.57
C THR A 242 9.77 -18.32 10.51
N ILE A 243 10.72 -18.59 9.59
CA ILE A 243 10.61 -19.55 8.49
C ILE A 243 11.94 -20.29 8.39
N GLY A 244 11.99 -21.55 8.84
CA GLY A 244 13.19 -22.40 8.83
C GLY A 244 13.79 -22.68 7.44
N SER A 245 14.29 -21.67 6.75
CA SER A 245 15.12 -21.76 5.55
C SER A 245 16.24 -20.74 5.65
N GLY A 246 17.47 -21.25 5.75
CA GLY A 246 18.68 -20.47 5.90
C GLY A 246 18.88 -19.50 4.74
N VAL A 247 18.82 -18.21 5.04
CA VAL A 247 19.68 -17.24 4.37
C VAL A 247 20.98 -17.28 5.15
N GLN A 248 22.01 -17.92 4.59
CA GLN A 248 23.34 -17.86 5.19
C GLN A 248 23.79 -16.40 5.20
N PRO A 249 24.18 -15.85 6.36
CA PRO A 249 24.96 -14.61 6.41
C PRO A 249 26.16 -14.76 5.47
N ARG A 250 26.63 -13.66 4.87
CA ARG A 250 27.87 -13.70 4.09
C ARG A 250 28.93 -14.42 4.93
N LEU A 251 29.47 -15.52 4.39
CA LEU A 251 30.47 -16.41 5.01
C LEU A 251 31.77 -15.71 5.43
N TRP A 252 31.88 -14.40 5.18
CA TRP A 252 33.05 -13.56 5.39
C TRP A 252 32.65 -12.26 6.10
N SER A 253 31.97 -12.34 7.24
CA SER A 253 31.76 -11.18 8.12
C SER A 253 32.80 -11.17 9.23
N THR A 254 33.34 -9.99 9.53
CA THR A 254 34.15 -9.78 10.72
C THR A 254 33.30 -10.00 11.98
N ILE A 255 33.95 -10.36 13.11
CA ILE A 255 33.25 -10.51 14.40
C ILE A 255 32.43 -9.25 14.72
N ARG A 256 32.98 -8.06 14.45
CA ARG A 256 32.33 -6.76 14.69
C ARG A 256 31.08 -6.56 13.83
N GLU A 257 31.11 -6.95 12.56
CA GLU A 257 29.92 -6.89 11.69
C GLU A 257 28.83 -7.83 12.18
N ARG A 258 29.19 -9.03 12.65
CA ARG A 258 28.24 -10.00 13.22
C ARG A 258 27.60 -9.48 14.51
N GLU A 259 28.38 -8.94 15.43
CA GLU A 259 27.88 -8.31 16.65
C GLU A 259 26.94 -7.13 16.33
N THR A 260 27.30 -6.32 15.32
CA THR A 260 26.48 -5.21 14.86
C THR A 260 25.16 -5.70 14.26
N LEU A 261 25.20 -6.76 13.44
CA LEU A 261 24.01 -7.39 12.86
C LEU A 261 23.09 -7.93 13.95
N GLU A 262 23.63 -8.66 14.94
CA GLU A 262 22.86 -9.21 16.06
C GLU A 262 22.22 -8.10 16.90
N ARG A 263 22.94 -7.01 17.17
CA ARG A 263 22.42 -5.83 17.87
C ARG A 263 21.27 -5.16 17.11
N VAL A 264 21.44 -4.91 15.80
CA VAL A 264 20.39 -4.31 14.97
C VAL A 264 19.19 -5.25 14.84
N ALA A 265 19.42 -6.56 14.72
CA ALA A 265 18.34 -7.54 14.70
C ALA A 265 17.54 -7.52 16.01
N ALA A 266 18.21 -7.41 17.17
CA ALA A 266 17.52 -7.26 18.46
C ALA A 266 16.68 -5.98 18.52
N GLU A 267 17.22 -4.85 18.06
CA GLU A 267 16.51 -3.57 17.96
C GLU A 267 15.25 -3.68 17.07
N LEU A 268 15.38 -4.34 15.91
CA LEU A 268 14.26 -4.56 14.99
C LEU A 268 13.17 -5.48 15.58
N ARG A 269 13.55 -6.53 16.33
CA ARG A 269 12.57 -7.40 17.02
C ARG A 269 11.84 -6.63 18.13
N ALA A 270 12.55 -5.79 18.88
CA ALA A 270 11.92 -4.94 19.90
C ALA A 270 10.92 -3.96 19.27
N LEU A 271 11.29 -3.34 18.15
CA LEU A 271 10.43 -2.44 17.39
C LEU A 271 9.17 -3.16 16.88
N ALA A 272 9.33 -4.38 16.35
CA ALA A 272 8.22 -5.21 15.90
C ALA A 272 7.25 -5.57 17.05
N ALA A 273 7.77 -5.83 18.25
CA ALA A 273 6.96 -6.12 19.42
C ALA A 273 6.15 -4.89 19.87
N ILE A 274 6.75 -3.70 19.86
CA ILE A 274 6.07 -2.44 20.21
C ILE A 274 4.89 -2.20 19.26
N GLU A 275 5.11 -2.23 17.94
CA GLU A 275 4.04 -1.99 16.96
C GLU A 275 2.95 -3.08 17.01
N ALA A 276 3.31 -4.34 17.24
CA ALA A 276 2.32 -5.41 17.40
C ALA A 276 1.41 -5.17 18.60
N GLN A 277 1.95 -4.65 19.70
CA GLN A 277 1.16 -4.28 20.88
C GLN A 277 0.26 -3.07 20.59
N GLU A 278 0.75 -2.07 19.86
CA GLU A 278 -0.03 -0.88 19.47
C GLU A 278 -1.16 -1.25 18.49
N GLU A 279 -0.92 -2.16 17.55
CA GLU A 279 -1.94 -2.66 16.63
C GLU A 279 -3.02 -3.47 17.37
N GLY A 280 -2.64 -4.27 18.37
CA GLY A 280 -3.54 -5.14 19.13
C GLY A 280 -4.44 -4.47 20.16
N LYS A 281 -4.16 -3.23 20.57
CA LYS A 281 -4.94 -2.48 21.58
C LYS A 281 -6.29 -1.95 21.08
N VAL A 282 -6.72 -2.29 19.86
CA VAL A 282 -7.94 -1.77 19.25
C VAL A 282 -9.14 -2.67 19.56
N PRO A 283 -10.23 -2.15 20.17
CA PRO A 283 -11.49 -2.86 20.24
C PRO A 283 -12.06 -3.02 18.82
N THR A 284 -12.41 -4.24 18.44
CA THR A 284 -13.19 -4.51 17.23
C THR A 284 -14.51 -3.77 17.37
N VAL A 285 -14.71 -2.68 16.62
CA VAL A 285 -16.02 -2.03 16.55
C VAL A 285 -16.96 -3.05 15.92
N ALA A 286 -17.90 -3.57 16.71
CA ALA A 286 -18.95 -4.45 16.23
C ALA A 286 -19.68 -3.70 15.11
N ALA A 287 -19.47 -4.15 13.87
CA ALA A 287 -20.20 -3.67 12.72
C ALA A 287 -21.66 -4.09 12.89
N GLU A 288 -22.50 -3.22 13.45
CA GLU A 288 -23.94 -3.40 13.39
C GLU A 288 -24.35 -3.49 11.91
N ARG A 289 -24.81 -4.69 11.54
CA ARG A 289 -25.40 -5.08 10.24
C ARG A 289 -24.48 -5.20 9.03
N SER A 290 -23.21 -5.54 9.22
CA SER A 290 -22.41 -6.13 8.13
C SER A 290 -22.09 -7.59 8.46
N VAL A 291 -22.32 -8.48 7.48
CA VAL A 291 -22.08 -9.93 7.56
C VAL A 291 -20.82 -10.22 8.36
N ALA A 292 -20.95 -11.05 9.40
CA ALA A 292 -19.86 -11.40 10.30
C ALA A 292 -18.70 -12.05 9.55
N TRP A 293 -17.69 -11.25 9.19
CA TRP A 293 -16.42 -11.75 8.70
C TRP A 293 -15.64 -12.31 9.89
N ARG A 294 -15.77 -13.62 10.11
CA ARG A 294 -14.85 -14.34 11.00
C ARG A 294 -13.45 -14.25 10.39
N TRP A 295 -12.54 -13.56 11.08
CA TRP A 295 -11.12 -13.64 10.80
C TRP A 295 -10.65 -15.08 11.06
N SER A 296 -10.48 -15.87 10.00
CA SER A 296 -9.76 -17.13 10.09
C SER A 296 -8.28 -16.86 9.87
N SER A 297 -7.50 -16.94 10.94
CA SER A 297 -6.05 -17.07 10.90
C SER A 297 -5.69 -18.42 10.28
N THR A 298 -5.53 -18.45 8.96
CA THR A 298 -5.04 -19.65 8.26
C THR A 298 -3.56 -19.48 8.00
N ASN A 299 -2.74 -20.14 8.81
CA ASN A 299 -1.33 -20.39 8.52
C ASN A 299 -1.27 -21.33 7.31
N TYR A 300 -0.72 -20.92 6.16
CA TYR A 300 -0.20 -21.92 5.22
C TYR A 300 0.89 -21.47 4.24
N TRP A 301 1.88 -22.35 4.23
CA TRP A 301 3.06 -22.62 3.42
C TRP A 301 2.91 -22.56 1.89
N SER A 302 3.96 -22.10 1.22
CA SER A 302 4.22 -22.38 -0.20
C SER A 302 5.39 -23.36 -0.33
N ARG A 303 5.13 -24.62 -0.73
CA ARG A 303 6.14 -25.48 -1.36
C ARG A 303 6.12 -25.18 -2.85
N SER A 304 7.21 -24.61 -3.38
CA SER A 304 7.48 -24.58 -4.81
C SER A 304 8.40 -25.75 -5.13
N THR A 305 7.83 -26.85 -5.64
CA THR A 305 8.61 -27.88 -6.33
C THR A 305 9.00 -27.36 -7.71
N ALA A 306 10.31 -27.29 -7.96
CA ALA A 306 10.87 -27.03 -9.28
C ALA A 306 10.65 -28.27 -10.17
N THR A 307 9.90 -28.11 -11.25
CA THR A 307 9.92 -29.05 -12.37
C THR A 307 11.07 -28.65 -13.28
N ILE A 308 12.11 -29.49 -13.32
CA ILE A 308 13.15 -29.48 -14.34
C ILE A 308 12.59 -30.29 -15.51
N SER A 309 12.49 -29.68 -16.68
CA SER A 309 12.20 -30.39 -17.93
C SER A 309 13.49 -30.50 -18.74
N GLY A 310 13.87 -31.73 -19.08
CA GLY A 310 14.58 -32.02 -20.32
C GLY A 310 13.62 -32.04 -21.50
#